data_AF-A0A9W6Z3P2-F1
#
_entry.id   AF-A0A9W6Z3P2-F1
#
_cell.length_a   1.000
_cell.length_b   1.000
_cell.length_c   1.000
_cell.angle_alpha   90.00
_cell.angle_beta   90.00
_cell.angle_gamma   90.00
#
_symmetry.space_group_name_H-M   'P 1'
#
loop_
_entity.id
_entity.type
_entity.pdbx_description
1 polymer ?
#
loop_
_entity_poly.entity_id
_entity_poly.type
_entity_poly.pdbx_seq_one_letter_code
_entity_poly.pdbx_strand_id
1 'polypeptide(L)'
;MAVDENDNQKKRKLEQENSSIATSTKPIRYTEVKRITNETKIQIVLSLDGGSITLKDSILNKDYSLDSHATQSTSSQIISVNTGIGFLDHMLHALAKHSGWSLIIECIGDIHIDDHHTAEDVGIALGESFKKALGAVKGVKRFGHGYAPLDEALSRAVVDLSNRPFAVVELGLKREKIGELSCEMIPHVLESFATSAHITMHVDCLRGVNDHHRAESAFKALAIAIREATSYTGRDDVPSTKGVLM
;
A
#
# COMPACT_ATOMS: atom_id res chain seq x y z
N MET A 1 8.45 24.04 63.82
CA MET A 1 7.93 24.24 62.44
C MET A 1 8.86 23.50 61.50
N ALA A 2 8.55 22.24 61.18
CA ALA A 2 9.34 21.40 60.28
C ALA A 2 8.38 20.52 59.47
N VAL A 3 7.61 21.15 58.59
CA VAL A 3 6.68 20.49 57.66
C VAL A 3 6.69 21.34 56.40
N ASP A 4 7.68 21.18 55.51
CA ASP A 4 7.57 21.78 54.16
C ASP A 4 8.55 21.23 53.09
N GLU A 5 9.66 20.59 53.47
CA GLU A 5 10.62 20.12 52.46
C GLU A 5 10.23 18.79 51.80
N ASN A 6 9.48 17.92 52.50
CA ASN A 6 9.18 16.56 52.04
C ASN A 6 8.03 16.53 51.00
N ASP A 7 7.09 17.48 51.06
CA ASP A 7 5.97 17.56 50.11
C ASP A 7 6.39 18.22 48.78
N ASN A 8 7.34 19.16 48.83
CA ASN A 8 7.89 19.78 47.62
C ASN A 8 8.76 18.79 46.81
N GLN A 9 9.45 17.86 47.47
CA GLN A 9 10.18 16.80 46.76
C GLN A 9 9.25 15.77 46.11
N LYS A 10 8.13 15.41 46.77
CA LYS A 10 7.11 14.53 46.17
C LYS A 10 6.40 15.16 44.97
N LYS A 11 6.02 16.45 45.05
CA LYS A 11 5.42 17.17 43.92
C LYS A 11 6.35 17.26 42.71
N ARG A 12 7.63 17.57 42.93
CA ARG A 12 8.63 17.61 41.84
C ARG A 12 8.87 16.24 41.20
N LYS A 13 8.79 15.16 41.96
CA LYS A 13 8.93 13.79 41.43
C LYS A 13 7.70 13.36 40.61
N LEU A 14 6.50 13.72 41.05
CA LEU A 14 5.25 13.52 40.31
C LEU A 14 5.15 14.38 39.05
N GLU A 15 5.69 15.61 39.07
CA GLU A 15 5.79 16.48 37.89
C GLU A 15 6.85 16.00 36.88
N GLN A 16 7.94 15.37 37.35
CA GLN A 16 8.94 14.73 36.49
C GLN A 16 8.48 13.37 35.93
N GLU A 17 7.69 12.59 36.67
CA GLU A 17 7.09 11.34 36.17
C GLU A 17 5.95 11.60 35.18
N ASN A 18 5.23 12.73 35.31
CA ASN A 18 4.20 13.14 34.35
C ASN A 18 4.74 13.84 33.09
N SER A 19 6.01 14.25 33.05
CA SER A 19 6.62 14.85 31.85
C SER A 19 7.23 13.82 30.90
N SER A 20 7.30 12.54 31.30
CA SER A 20 7.84 11.44 30.49
C SER A 20 6.78 10.64 29.73
N ILE A 21 5.56 11.16 29.56
CA ILE A 21 4.68 10.68 28.48
C ILE A 21 5.30 11.18 27.18
N ALA A 22 6.34 10.49 26.72
CA ALA A 22 6.81 10.60 25.36
C ALA A 22 5.60 10.30 24.48
N THR A 23 4.99 11.34 23.91
CA THR A 23 4.15 11.22 22.73
C THR A 23 5.07 10.70 21.64
N SER A 24 5.23 9.37 21.60
CA SER A 24 5.86 8.67 20.50
C SER A 24 4.97 8.94 19.28
N THR A 25 5.25 10.03 18.60
CA THR A 25 4.68 10.33 17.30
C THR A 25 5.22 9.24 16.38
N LYS A 26 4.32 8.34 15.97
CA LYS A 26 4.66 7.29 15.00
C LYS A 26 5.33 7.96 13.79
N PRO A 27 6.42 7.39 13.25
CA PRO A 27 7.05 7.96 12.06
C PRO A 27 6.01 8.00 10.93
N ILE A 28 5.97 9.14 10.23
CA ILE A 28 5.07 9.35 9.10
C ILE A 28 5.56 8.47 7.95
N ARG A 29 4.73 7.53 7.50
CA ARG A 29 5.04 6.63 6.38
C ARG A 29 4.44 7.17 5.09
N TYR A 30 5.10 8.18 4.55
CA TYR A 30 4.67 8.96 3.37
C TYR A 30 5.76 9.00 2.31
N THR A 31 5.38 9.03 1.04
CA THR A 31 6.30 9.31 -0.06
C THR A 31 5.61 9.98 -1.25
N GLU A 32 6.42 10.64 -2.08
CA GLU A 32 6.08 11.07 -3.42
C GLU A 32 7.15 10.55 -4.39
N VAL A 33 6.73 9.88 -5.47
CA VAL A 33 7.61 9.28 -6.47
C VAL A 33 7.20 9.77 -7.86
N LYS A 34 8.19 10.13 -8.68
CA LYS A 34 8.05 10.36 -10.11
C LYS A 34 8.91 9.34 -10.85
N ARG A 35 8.33 8.63 -11.82
CA ARG A 35 9.02 7.71 -12.72
C ARG A 35 8.71 8.12 -14.16
N ILE A 36 9.73 8.44 -14.94
CA ILE A 36 9.59 8.99 -16.29
C ILE A 36 10.44 8.16 -17.23
N THR A 37 9.81 7.49 -18.18
CA THR A 37 10.43 6.75 -19.28
C THR A 37 9.94 7.30 -20.62
N ASN A 38 10.33 6.66 -21.73
CA ASN A 38 9.81 6.99 -23.04
C ASN A 38 8.39 6.44 -23.27
N GLU A 39 8.01 5.39 -22.54
CA GLU A 39 6.71 4.70 -22.66
C GLU A 39 5.68 5.30 -21.68
N THR A 40 6.10 5.59 -20.44
CA THR A 40 5.22 6.06 -19.38
C THR A 40 5.77 7.25 -18.59
N LYS A 41 4.85 8.06 -18.06
CA LYS A 41 5.12 9.08 -17.04
C LYS A 41 4.19 8.84 -15.87
N ILE A 42 4.76 8.57 -14.71
CA ILE A 42 4.01 8.18 -13.51
C ILE A 42 4.39 9.09 -12.35
N GLN A 43 3.38 9.54 -11.61
CA GLN A 43 3.54 10.23 -10.33
C GLN A 43 2.65 9.55 -9.29
N ILE A 44 3.23 9.20 -8.14
CA ILE A 44 2.51 8.56 -7.03
C ILE A 44 2.76 9.32 -5.74
N VAL A 45 1.70 9.59 -5.00
CA VAL A 45 1.76 10.01 -3.60
C VAL A 45 1.11 8.94 -2.75
N LEU A 46 1.83 8.43 -1.76
CA LEU A 46 1.36 7.34 -0.91
C LEU A 46 1.59 7.67 0.56
N SER A 47 0.54 7.51 1.38
CA SER A 47 0.60 7.42 2.84
C SER A 47 0.11 6.05 3.29
N LEU A 48 0.95 5.28 3.97
CA LEU A 48 0.58 3.95 4.50
C LEU A 48 -0.39 4.04 5.68
N ASP A 49 -0.43 5.19 6.35
CA ASP A 49 -1.21 5.43 7.57
C ASP A 49 -2.50 6.24 7.30
N GLY A 50 -2.89 6.41 6.03
CA GLY A 50 -4.05 7.18 5.63
C GLY A 50 -3.84 8.69 5.78
N GLY A 51 -4.89 9.41 6.16
CA GLY A 51 -4.87 10.85 6.37
C GLY A 51 -4.95 11.67 5.08
N SER A 52 -4.79 12.99 5.22
CA SER A 52 -4.81 13.89 4.06
C SER A 52 -3.48 13.83 3.31
N ILE A 53 -3.55 13.77 1.98
CA ILE A 53 -2.42 13.90 1.08
C ILE A 53 -2.79 14.87 -0.04
N THR A 54 -1.80 15.54 -0.62
CA THR A 54 -1.98 16.44 -1.76
C THR A 54 -0.90 16.18 -2.78
N LEU A 55 -1.27 16.19 -4.05
CA LEU A 55 -0.32 16.13 -5.15
C LEU A 55 0.15 17.53 -5.51
N LYS A 56 1.46 17.74 -5.63
CA LYS A 56 2.04 18.96 -6.18
C LYS A 56 2.43 18.73 -7.63
N ASP A 57 2.23 19.74 -8.47
CA ASP A 57 2.65 19.73 -9.87
C ASP A 57 2.19 18.46 -10.62
N SER A 58 0.87 18.27 -10.66
CA SER A 58 0.22 17.17 -11.38
C SER A 58 0.83 17.02 -12.78
N ILE A 59 1.15 15.79 -13.16
CA ILE A 59 1.65 15.49 -14.50
C ILE A 59 0.51 15.45 -15.53
N LEU A 60 -0.73 15.43 -15.07
CA LEU A 60 -1.90 15.41 -15.92
C LEU A 60 -2.35 16.84 -16.21
N ASN A 61 -2.42 17.22 -17.49
CA ASN A 61 -2.74 18.58 -17.95
C ASN A 61 -4.20 19.01 -17.76
N LYS A 62 -4.97 18.36 -16.88
CA LYS A 62 -6.40 18.66 -16.66
C LYS A 62 -6.66 18.90 -15.18
N ASP A 63 -7.63 19.77 -14.88
CA ASP A 63 -8.27 19.81 -13.58
C ASP A 63 -8.98 18.46 -13.39
N TYR A 64 -8.38 17.55 -12.61
CA TYR A 64 -9.06 16.32 -12.19
C TYR A 64 -10.09 16.74 -11.14
N SER A 65 -11.24 17.21 -11.62
CA SER A 65 -12.43 17.20 -10.78
C SER A 65 -12.64 15.77 -10.30
N LEU A 66 -13.13 15.64 -9.07
CA LEU A 66 -13.29 14.40 -8.31
C LEU A 66 -14.24 13.35 -8.94
N ASP A 67 -14.57 13.47 -10.23
CA ASP A 67 -15.51 12.64 -10.99
C ASP A 67 -14.85 11.47 -11.76
N SER A 68 -13.58 11.14 -11.52
CA SER A 68 -13.02 9.89 -12.06
C SER A 68 -13.58 8.67 -11.29
N HIS A 69 -13.73 7.53 -11.97
CA HIS A 69 -14.44 6.34 -11.47
C HIS A 69 -13.77 5.66 -10.27
N ALA A 70 -12.55 6.04 -9.92
CA ALA A 70 -11.75 5.47 -8.83
C ALA A 70 -11.31 6.53 -7.80
N THR A 71 -12.18 7.49 -7.47
CA THR A 71 -11.93 8.50 -6.42
C THR A 71 -12.70 8.21 -5.13
N GLN A 72 -12.09 8.55 -4.00
CA GLN A 72 -12.75 8.60 -2.71
C GLN A 72 -12.03 9.60 -1.81
N SER A 73 -12.77 10.54 -1.23
CA SER A 73 -12.25 11.47 -0.23
C SER A 73 -13.09 11.39 1.04
N THR A 74 -12.44 11.04 2.14
CA THR A 74 -13.04 10.92 3.49
C THR A 74 -12.12 11.58 4.50
N SER A 75 -12.59 11.78 5.74
CA SER A 75 -11.74 12.28 6.83
C SER A 75 -10.55 11.37 7.15
N SER A 76 -10.64 10.07 6.82
CA SER A 76 -9.59 9.08 7.10
C SER A 76 -8.64 8.80 5.94
N GLN A 77 -9.08 8.98 4.69
CA GLN A 77 -8.35 8.56 3.49
C GLN A 77 -8.68 9.45 2.30
N ILE A 78 -7.68 9.75 1.47
CA ILE A 78 -7.83 10.32 0.13
C ILE A 78 -7.27 9.31 -0.88
N ILE A 79 -8.10 8.88 -1.81
CA ILE A 79 -7.76 7.92 -2.87
C ILE A 79 -8.16 8.53 -4.21
N SER A 80 -7.23 8.62 -5.16
CA SER A 80 -7.47 9.06 -6.53
C SER A 80 -6.52 8.32 -7.46
N VAL A 81 -7.04 7.41 -8.27
CA VAL A 81 -6.22 6.56 -9.15
C VAL A 81 -6.58 6.83 -10.60
N ASN A 82 -5.60 7.25 -11.40
CA ASN A 82 -5.75 7.56 -12.81
C ASN A 82 -4.58 6.94 -13.59
N THR A 83 -4.72 5.67 -13.96
CA THR A 83 -3.73 4.94 -14.77
C THR A 83 -3.99 5.04 -16.26
N GLY A 84 -5.23 5.38 -16.65
CA GLY A 84 -5.75 5.27 -18.01
C GLY A 84 -6.38 3.91 -18.34
N ILE A 85 -6.30 2.94 -17.41
CA ILE A 85 -6.93 1.62 -17.53
C ILE A 85 -7.96 1.44 -16.42
N GLY A 86 -9.24 1.55 -16.77
CA GLY A 86 -10.31 1.67 -15.77
C GLY A 86 -10.40 0.53 -14.76
N PHE A 87 -10.15 -0.72 -15.19
CA PHE A 87 -10.18 -1.87 -14.28
C PHE A 87 -8.95 -1.92 -13.36
N LEU A 88 -7.77 -1.48 -13.83
CA LEU A 88 -6.58 -1.33 -12.98
C LEU A 88 -6.80 -0.27 -11.90
N ASP A 89 -7.42 0.86 -12.27
CA ASP A 89 -7.78 1.91 -11.32
C ASP A 89 -8.68 1.37 -10.20
N HIS A 90 -9.68 0.56 -10.55
CA HIS A 90 -10.57 -0.10 -9.60
C HIS A 90 -9.82 -1.05 -8.65
N MET A 91 -8.91 -1.88 -9.18
CA MET A 91 -8.10 -2.80 -8.37
C MET A 91 -7.19 -2.06 -7.38
N LEU A 92 -6.52 -1.00 -7.82
CA LEU A 92 -5.63 -0.21 -6.97
C LEU A 92 -6.40 0.65 -5.96
N HIS A 93 -7.60 1.12 -6.33
CA HIS A 93 -8.52 1.73 -5.38
C HIS A 93 -8.91 0.76 -4.28
N ALA A 94 -9.32 -0.48 -4.64
CA ALA A 94 -9.67 -1.51 -3.66
C ALA A 94 -8.49 -1.83 -2.73
N LEU A 95 -7.28 -1.96 -3.29
CA LEU A 95 -6.05 -2.16 -2.53
C LEU A 95 -5.83 -1.04 -1.50
N ALA A 96 -5.85 0.22 -1.94
CA ALA A 96 -5.64 1.36 -1.05
C ALA A 96 -6.73 1.46 0.02
N LYS A 97 -7.99 1.28 -0.38
CA LYS A 97 -9.15 1.35 0.51
C LYS A 97 -9.02 0.38 1.66
N HIS A 98 -8.79 -0.89 1.35
CA HIS A 98 -8.76 -1.96 2.36
C HIS A 98 -7.44 -2.02 3.13
N SER A 99 -6.35 -1.47 2.57
CA SER A 99 -5.06 -1.35 3.28
C SER A 99 -5.05 -0.22 4.31
N GLY A 100 -5.97 0.73 4.21
CA GLY A 100 -5.97 1.94 5.06
C GLY A 100 -5.11 3.07 4.49
N TRP A 101 -4.74 3.03 3.22
CA TRP A 101 -3.87 4.01 2.60
C TRP A 101 -4.61 5.27 2.18
N SER A 102 -3.84 6.35 2.06
CA SER A 102 -4.18 7.43 1.13
C SER A 102 -3.24 7.32 -0.05
N LEU A 103 -3.78 7.37 -1.27
CA LEU A 103 -3.07 7.07 -2.49
C LEU A 103 -3.53 7.99 -3.63
N ILE A 104 -2.60 8.70 -4.25
CA ILE A 104 -2.81 9.37 -5.53
C ILE A 104 -1.89 8.70 -6.56
N ILE A 105 -2.45 8.26 -7.68
CA ILE A 105 -1.68 7.76 -8.83
C ILE A 105 -2.10 8.55 -10.06
N GLU A 106 -1.11 9.07 -10.77
CA GLU A 106 -1.24 9.66 -12.09
C GLU A 106 -0.33 8.92 -13.06
N CYS A 107 -0.86 8.53 -14.22
CA CYS A 107 -0.09 7.91 -15.29
C CYS A 107 -0.48 8.51 -16.66
N ILE A 108 0.53 8.78 -17.48
CA ILE A 108 0.40 8.97 -18.92
C ILE A 108 1.21 7.84 -19.57
N GLY A 109 0.52 6.87 -20.15
CA GLY A 109 1.15 5.73 -20.84
C GLY A 109 0.78 5.65 -22.31
N ASP A 110 1.44 4.74 -23.01
CA ASP A 110 1.32 4.45 -24.43
C ASP A 110 0.20 3.45 -24.76
N ILE A 111 -0.99 3.63 -24.16
CA ILE A 111 -2.18 2.73 -24.24
C ILE A 111 -2.64 2.42 -25.69
N HIS A 112 -2.18 3.19 -26.68
CA HIS A 112 -2.44 2.93 -28.10
C HIS A 112 -1.67 1.72 -28.66
N ILE A 113 -0.63 1.24 -27.96
CA ILE A 113 0.07 -0.02 -28.26
C ILE A 113 -0.72 -1.16 -27.64
N ASP A 114 -0.72 -1.24 -26.30
CA ASP A 114 -1.51 -2.13 -25.45
C ASP A 114 -1.52 -1.61 -24.00
N ASP A 115 -2.00 -2.41 -23.05
CA ASP A 115 -2.01 -2.08 -21.62
C ASP A 115 -0.73 -2.46 -20.86
N HIS A 116 0.24 -3.13 -21.49
CA HIS A 116 1.35 -3.79 -20.82
C HIS A 116 2.27 -2.80 -20.10
N HIS A 117 2.91 -1.89 -20.83
CA HIS A 117 3.88 -0.95 -20.26
C HIS A 117 3.23 -0.10 -19.16
N THR A 118 2.00 0.36 -19.40
CA THR A 118 1.24 1.15 -18.43
C THR A 118 0.98 0.37 -17.14
N ALA A 119 0.48 -0.86 -17.24
CA ALA A 119 0.16 -1.66 -16.06
C ALA A 119 1.43 -2.09 -15.30
N GLU A 120 2.46 -2.56 -16.00
CA GLU A 120 3.75 -2.93 -15.40
C GLU A 120 4.39 -1.75 -14.66
N ASP A 121 4.55 -0.61 -15.34
CA ASP A 121 5.27 0.54 -14.78
C ASP A 121 4.51 1.16 -13.59
N VAL A 122 3.17 1.09 -13.58
CA VAL A 122 2.37 1.45 -12.40
C VAL A 122 2.65 0.49 -11.24
N GLY A 123 2.73 -0.82 -11.50
CA GLY A 123 3.13 -1.82 -10.51
C GLY A 123 4.52 -1.53 -9.92
N ILE A 124 5.51 -1.24 -10.78
CA ILE A 124 6.88 -0.87 -10.39
C ILE A 124 6.87 0.39 -9.52
N ALA A 125 6.27 1.47 -9.99
CA ALA A 125 6.27 2.76 -9.30
C ALA A 125 5.53 2.68 -7.95
N LEU A 126 4.46 1.89 -7.87
CA LEU A 126 3.73 1.66 -6.62
C LEU A 126 4.57 0.85 -5.63
N GLY A 127 5.28 -0.17 -6.10
CA GLY A 127 6.21 -0.95 -5.28
C GLY A 127 7.34 -0.09 -4.71
N GLU A 128 7.98 0.73 -5.55
CA GLU A 128 8.99 1.70 -5.11
C GLU A 128 8.44 2.68 -4.07
N SER A 129 7.22 3.17 -4.29
CA SER A 129 6.54 4.08 -3.36
C SER A 129 6.27 3.41 -2.02
N PHE A 130 5.77 2.17 -2.05
CA PHE A 130 5.56 1.38 -0.84
C PHE A 130 6.86 1.15 -0.06
N LYS A 131 7.96 0.77 -0.74
CA LYS A 131 9.27 0.58 -0.12
C LYS A 131 9.78 1.87 0.54
N LYS A 132 9.69 3.00 -0.16
CA LYS A 132 10.12 4.31 0.35
C LYS A 132 9.28 4.74 1.56
N ALA A 133 7.95 4.62 1.47
CA ALA A 133 7.04 5.00 2.56
C ALA A 133 7.18 4.07 3.79
N LEU A 134 7.42 2.77 3.57
CA LEU A 134 7.63 1.81 4.66
C LEU A 134 8.91 2.09 5.45
N GLY A 135 9.99 2.47 4.76
CA GLY A 135 11.27 2.76 5.38
C GLY A 135 11.90 1.52 6.03
N ALA A 136 12.48 1.69 7.22
CA ALA A 136 13.10 0.60 7.95
C ALA A 136 12.04 -0.42 8.42
N VAL A 137 12.24 -1.70 8.12
CA VAL A 137 11.39 -2.79 8.62
C VAL A 137 11.77 -3.08 10.08
N LYS A 138 11.35 -2.18 10.97
CA LYS A 138 11.58 -2.22 12.41
C LYS A 138 10.30 -1.85 13.15
N GLY A 139 9.99 -2.61 14.20
CA GLY A 139 8.79 -2.40 15.02
C GLY A 139 7.47 -2.66 14.31
N VAL A 140 7.49 -3.36 13.19
CA VAL A 140 6.31 -3.85 12.45
C VAL A 140 6.21 -5.37 12.53
N LYS A 141 5.02 -5.92 12.27
CA LYS A 141 4.77 -7.37 12.33
C LYS A 141 5.60 -8.18 11.34
N ARG A 142 6.04 -7.57 10.23
CA ARG A 142 6.75 -8.19 9.10
C ARG A 142 5.93 -9.18 8.29
N PHE A 143 5.24 -10.09 8.96
CA PHE A 143 4.35 -11.06 8.32
C PHE A 143 2.91 -10.59 8.40
N GLY A 144 2.17 -10.78 7.31
CA GLY A 144 0.75 -10.56 7.27
C GLY A 144 0.08 -11.52 6.31
N HIS A 145 -1.17 -11.85 6.59
CA HIS A 145 -1.98 -12.70 5.75
C HIS A 145 -3.42 -12.20 5.72
N GLY A 146 -4.08 -12.44 4.60
CA GLY A 146 -5.44 -11.97 4.37
C GLY A 146 -6.21 -12.97 3.56
N TYR A 147 -7.49 -13.14 3.92
CA TYR A 147 -8.48 -13.79 3.08
C TYR A 147 -9.56 -12.78 2.77
N ALA A 148 -9.98 -12.73 1.52
CA ALA A 148 -11.11 -11.91 1.12
C ALA A 148 -11.99 -12.69 0.14
N PRO A 149 -13.30 -12.82 0.40
CA PRO A 149 -14.24 -13.26 -0.60
C PRO A 149 -14.67 -12.08 -1.49
N LEU A 150 -15.18 -12.42 -2.66
CA LEU A 150 -16.11 -11.57 -3.40
C LEU A 150 -17.13 -12.49 -4.06
N ASP A 151 -18.35 -12.48 -3.55
CA ASP A 151 -19.40 -13.45 -3.86
C ASP A 151 -18.87 -14.90 -3.81
N GLU A 152 -18.79 -15.58 -4.95
CA GLU A 152 -18.34 -16.98 -5.04
C GLU A 152 -16.81 -17.15 -5.09
N ALA A 153 -16.09 -16.06 -5.34
CA ALA A 153 -14.63 -16.06 -5.37
C ALA A 153 -14.06 -15.94 -3.96
N LEU A 154 -12.93 -16.61 -3.71
CA LEU A 154 -12.17 -16.50 -2.47
C LEU A 154 -10.68 -16.49 -2.79
N SER A 155 -10.00 -15.47 -2.30
CA SER A 155 -8.56 -15.33 -2.46
C SER A 155 -7.85 -15.22 -1.12
N ARG A 156 -6.59 -15.64 -1.11
CA ARG A 156 -5.65 -15.52 0.00
C ARG A 156 -4.43 -14.73 -0.46
N ALA A 157 -3.91 -13.86 0.39
CA ALA A 157 -2.59 -13.27 0.21
C ALA A 157 -1.73 -13.45 1.47
N VAL A 158 -0.42 -13.59 1.29
CA VAL A 158 0.58 -13.65 2.34
C VAL A 158 1.76 -12.75 1.97
N VAL A 159 2.20 -11.93 2.91
CA VAL A 159 3.29 -10.96 2.73
C VAL A 159 4.35 -11.16 3.80
N ASP A 160 5.62 -11.21 3.39
CA ASP A 160 6.81 -11.07 4.24
C ASP A 160 7.58 -9.81 3.80
N LEU A 161 7.70 -8.82 4.70
CA LEU A 161 8.54 -7.64 4.54
C LEU A 161 10.02 -8.01 4.67
N SER A 162 10.52 -8.69 3.64
CA SER A 162 11.68 -9.57 3.72
C SER A 162 12.98 -8.98 3.19
N ASN A 163 12.87 -7.91 2.40
CA ASN A 163 13.89 -7.43 1.48
C ASN A 163 14.43 -8.47 0.49
N ARG A 164 13.59 -9.45 0.14
CA ARG A 164 13.86 -10.45 -0.88
C ARG A 164 12.70 -10.44 -1.87
N PRO A 165 12.88 -9.79 -3.05
CA PRO A 165 11.82 -9.70 -4.04
C PRO A 165 11.47 -11.11 -4.53
N PHE A 166 10.22 -11.50 -4.32
CA PHE A 166 9.70 -12.78 -4.77
C PHE A 166 8.18 -12.73 -4.83
N ALA A 167 7.59 -13.29 -5.88
CA ALA A 167 6.15 -13.33 -6.06
C ALA A 167 5.71 -14.70 -6.55
N VAL A 168 4.58 -15.18 -6.02
CA VAL A 168 3.80 -16.30 -6.59
C VAL A 168 2.37 -15.83 -6.68
N VAL A 169 1.84 -15.74 -7.91
CA VAL A 169 0.52 -15.16 -8.16
C VAL A 169 -0.31 -16.13 -9.00
N GLU A 170 -1.23 -16.83 -8.35
CA GLU A 170 -2.01 -17.93 -8.92
C GLU A 170 -3.51 -17.59 -8.87
N LEU A 171 -4.00 -16.82 -9.85
CA LEU A 171 -5.37 -16.30 -9.85
C LEU A 171 -6.37 -17.19 -10.63
N GLY A 172 -5.86 -18.06 -11.50
CA GLY A 172 -6.69 -18.95 -12.33
C GLY A 172 -7.73 -18.21 -13.18
N LEU A 173 -7.38 -17.04 -13.70
CA LEU A 173 -8.22 -16.24 -14.58
C LEU A 173 -8.40 -16.97 -15.92
N LYS A 174 -9.60 -16.89 -16.50
CA LYS A 174 -9.97 -17.64 -17.71
C LYS A 174 -10.25 -16.74 -18.92
N ARG A 175 -10.67 -15.50 -18.66
CA ARG A 175 -10.92 -14.48 -19.68
C ARG A 175 -9.60 -13.93 -20.21
N GLU A 176 -9.69 -13.36 -21.40
CA GLU A 176 -8.58 -12.64 -22.02
C GLU A 176 -8.44 -11.22 -21.44
N LYS A 177 -9.55 -10.52 -21.21
CA LYS A 177 -9.58 -9.17 -20.60
C LYS A 177 -10.73 -8.98 -19.61
N ILE A 178 -10.55 -8.07 -18.66
CA ILE A 178 -11.60 -7.51 -17.80
C ILE A 178 -11.64 -5.99 -18.01
N GLY A 179 -12.66 -5.51 -18.71
CA GLY A 179 -12.63 -4.16 -19.28
C GLY A 179 -11.43 -4.03 -20.22
N GLU A 180 -10.64 -2.97 -20.02
CA GLU A 180 -9.46 -2.69 -20.84
C GLU A 180 -8.17 -3.36 -20.35
N LEU A 181 -8.16 -3.97 -19.17
CA LEU A 181 -6.99 -4.67 -18.63
C LEU A 181 -6.96 -6.11 -19.15
N SER A 182 -5.86 -6.49 -19.80
CA SER A 182 -5.58 -7.87 -20.14
C SER A 182 -5.37 -8.70 -18.87
N CYS A 183 -5.94 -9.91 -18.83
CA CYS A 183 -5.95 -10.72 -17.62
C CYS A 183 -4.55 -11.20 -17.23
N GLU A 184 -3.64 -11.35 -18.19
CA GLU A 184 -2.24 -11.68 -17.93
C GLU A 184 -1.48 -10.56 -17.20
N MET A 185 -1.91 -9.30 -17.36
CA MET A 185 -1.28 -8.18 -16.66
C MET A 185 -1.69 -8.09 -15.19
N ILE A 186 -2.77 -8.75 -14.76
CA ILE A 186 -3.18 -8.76 -13.35
C ILE A 186 -2.12 -9.43 -12.45
N PRO A 187 -1.63 -10.65 -12.73
CA PRO A 187 -0.49 -11.20 -11.99
C PRO A 187 0.79 -10.40 -12.23
N HIS A 188 1.06 -9.92 -13.45
CA HIS A 188 2.26 -9.15 -13.76
C HIS A 188 2.38 -7.86 -12.93
N VAL A 189 1.28 -7.11 -12.74
CA VAL A 189 1.22 -5.93 -11.85
C VAL A 189 1.62 -6.29 -10.42
N LEU A 190 1.14 -7.42 -9.91
CA LEU A 190 1.43 -7.90 -8.57
C LEU A 190 2.89 -8.36 -8.43
N GLU A 191 3.44 -9.03 -9.43
CA GLU A 191 4.85 -9.43 -9.49
C GLU A 191 5.79 -8.22 -9.53
N SER A 192 5.50 -7.24 -10.38
CA SER A 192 6.22 -5.98 -10.46
C SER A 192 6.14 -5.17 -9.16
N PHE A 193 4.97 -5.12 -8.53
CA PHE A 193 4.80 -4.52 -7.21
C PHE A 193 5.67 -5.18 -6.16
N ALA A 194 5.62 -6.50 -6.00
CA ALA A 194 6.37 -7.21 -4.98
C ALA A 194 7.89 -7.09 -5.19
N THR A 195 8.32 -7.13 -6.45
CA THR A 195 9.73 -6.98 -6.82
C THR A 195 10.24 -5.60 -6.43
N SER A 196 9.57 -4.52 -6.86
CA SER A 196 9.98 -3.14 -6.57
C SER A 196 9.72 -2.71 -5.12
N ALA A 197 8.81 -3.38 -4.41
CA ALA A 197 8.61 -3.22 -2.98
C ALA A 197 9.66 -3.96 -2.13
N HIS A 198 10.47 -4.82 -2.74
CA HIS A 198 11.41 -5.72 -2.05
C HIS A 198 10.72 -6.59 -0.99
N ILE A 199 9.59 -7.20 -1.34
CA ILE A 199 8.85 -8.10 -0.44
C ILE A 199 8.73 -9.49 -1.06
N THR A 200 8.48 -10.47 -0.19
CA THR A 200 8.03 -11.79 -0.63
C THR A 200 6.50 -11.82 -0.53
N MET A 201 5.84 -12.17 -1.62
CA MET A 201 4.39 -12.13 -1.75
C MET A 201 3.84 -13.41 -2.38
N HIS A 202 2.80 -13.96 -1.78
CA HIS A 202 2.01 -15.05 -2.37
C HIS A 202 0.55 -14.61 -2.46
N VAL A 203 -0.08 -14.77 -3.62
CA VAL A 203 -1.49 -14.46 -3.83
C VAL A 203 -2.13 -15.62 -4.60
N ASP A 204 -3.12 -16.26 -4.00
CA ASP A 204 -3.82 -17.41 -4.57
C ASP A 204 -5.32 -17.13 -4.62
N CYS A 205 -5.95 -17.32 -5.78
CA CYS A 205 -7.40 -17.40 -5.87
C CYS A 205 -7.85 -18.87 -5.70
N LEU A 206 -8.34 -19.19 -4.50
CA LEU A 206 -8.67 -20.55 -4.09
C LEU A 206 -9.89 -21.13 -4.83
N ARG A 207 -10.83 -20.26 -5.24
CA ARG A 207 -12.03 -20.60 -6.02
C ARG A 207 -12.65 -19.33 -6.60
N GLY A 208 -13.54 -19.50 -7.58
CA GLY A 208 -14.34 -18.45 -8.20
C GLY A 208 -14.84 -18.89 -9.57
N VAL A 209 -15.84 -18.23 -10.14
CA VAL A 209 -16.25 -18.48 -11.54
C VAL A 209 -16.20 -17.22 -12.39
N ASN A 210 -16.29 -16.05 -11.76
CA ASN A 210 -16.16 -14.75 -12.41
C ASN A 210 -14.75 -14.16 -12.19
N ASP A 211 -14.04 -13.84 -13.27
CA ASP A 211 -12.66 -13.33 -13.17
C ASP A 211 -12.56 -11.92 -12.58
N HIS A 212 -13.61 -11.10 -12.68
CA HIS A 212 -13.68 -9.83 -11.93
C HIS A 212 -13.64 -10.14 -10.44
N HIS A 213 -14.47 -11.07 -9.98
CA HIS A 213 -14.53 -11.45 -8.56
C HIS A 213 -13.23 -12.09 -8.08
N ARG A 214 -12.60 -12.92 -8.92
CA ARG A 214 -11.28 -13.52 -8.65
C ARG A 214 -10.20 -12.44 -8.48
N ALA A 215 -10.09 -11.51 -9.43
CA ALA A 215 -9.12 -10.42 -9.38
C ALA A 215 -9.37 -9.50 -8.18
N GLU A 216 -10.60 -9.00 -8.00
CA GLU A 216 -10.90 -8.04 -6.93
C GLU A 216 -10.75 -8.67 -5.54
N SER A 217 -11.16 -9.92 -5.35
CA SER A 217 -10.92 -10.64 -4.09
C SER A 217 -9.42 -10.79 -3.80
N ALA A 218 -8.57 -10.99 -4.81
CA ALA A 218 -7.12 -11.08 -4.65
C ALA A 218 -6.50 -9.75 -4.18
N PHE A 219 -6.87 -8.62 -4.79
CA PHE A 219 -6.42 -7.29 -4.35
C PHE A 219 -6.90 -6.95 -2.93
N LYS A 220 -8.14 -7.33 -2.58
CA LYS A 220 -8.66 -7.16 -1.21
C LYS A 220 -7.92 -8.03 -0.20
N ALA A 221 -7.62 -9.29 -0.54
CA ALA A 221 -6.83 -10.18 0.32
C ALA A 221 -5.42 -9.63 0.54
N LEU A 222 -4.78 -9.13 -0.52
CA LEU A 222 -3.47 -8.49 -0.45
C LEU A 222 -3.50 -7.25 0.45
N ALA A 223 -4.53 -6.42 0.33
CA ALA A 223 -4.71 -5.23 1.16
C ALA A 223 -4.72 -5.56 2.66
N ILE A 224 -5.45 -6.62 3.04
CA ILE A 224 -5.51 -7.11 4.42
C ILE A 224 -4.13 -7.61 4.87
N ALA A 225 -3.45 -8.40 4.04
CA ALA A 225 -2.14 -8.94 4.34
C ALA A 225 -1.08 -7.84 4.52
N ILE A 226 -1.04 -6.84 3.64
CA ILE A 226 -0.11 -5.71 3.74
C ILE A 226 -0.39 -4.88 5.00
N ARG A 227 -1.67 -4.58 5.27
CA ARG A 227 -2.05 -3.84 6.49
C ARG A 227 -1.61 -4.57 7.75
N GLU A 228 -1.76 -5.89 7.78
CA GLU A 228 -1.25 -6.69 8.89
C GLU A 228 0.28 -6.64 8.97
N ALA A 229 0.99 -6.92 7.88
CA ALA A 229 2.45 -6.98 7.86
C ALA A 229 3.12 -5.66 8.30
N THR A 230 2.50 -4.54 7.94
CA THR A 230 2.96 -3.19 8.25
C THR A 230 2.45 -2.67 9.60
N SER A 231 1.64 -3.43 10.33
CA SER A 231 1.14 -3.00 11.64
C SER A 231 2.25 -2.95 12.69
N TYR A 232 2.25 -1.90 13.50
CA TYR A 232 3.21 -1.74 14.59
C TYR A 232 3.03 -2.81 15.67
N THR A 233 4.13 -3.37 16.15
CA THR A 233 4.14 -4.34 17.26
C THR A 233 4.23 -3.67 18.64
N GLY A 234 4.54 -2.38 18.67
CA GLY A 234 4.85 -1.63 19.90
C GLY A 234 6.24 -1.89 20.46
N ARG A 235 7.07 -2.69 19.77
CA ARG A 235 8.47 -2.96 20.13
C ARG A 235 9.40 -2.27 19.14
N ASP A 236 10.51 -1.71 19.59
CA ASP A 236 11.52 -1.12 18.71
C ASP A 236 12.59 -2.16 18.31
N ASP A 237 12.16 -3.19 17.57
CA ASP A 237 12.98 -4.36 17.23
C ASP A 237 12.91 -4.71 15.74
N VAL A 238 14.01 -5.25 15.20
CA VAL A 238 14.06 -5.77 13.83
C VAL A 238 13.55 -7.22 13.87
N PRO A 239 12.44 -7.56 13.20
CA PRO A 239 11.84 -8.89 13.27
C PRO A 239 12.60 -9.91 12.41
N SER A 240 13.89 -10.12 12.66
CA SER A 240 14.78 -11.00 11.91
C SER A 240 15.84 -11.63 12.81
N THR A 241 15.99 -12.95 12.74
CA THR A 241 17.04 -13.68 13.47
C THR A 241 18.46 -13.31 12.99
N LYS A 242 18.58 -12.76 11.78
CA LYS A 242 19.86 -12.23 11.24
C LYS A 242 20.20 -10.85 11.79
N GLY A 243 19.31 -10.22 12.57
CA GLY A 243 19.48 -8.87 13.12
C GLY A 243 19.31 -7.73 12.11
N VAL A 244 19.14 -8.04 10.82
CA VAL A 244 18.98 -7.05 9.74
C VAL A 244 17.92 -7.47 8.73
N LEU A 245 17.29 -6.46 8.13
CA LEU A 245 16.40 -6.52 6.96
C LEU A 245 16.84 -5.36 6.06
N MET A 246 17.95 -5.57 5.33
CA MET A 246 18.54 -4.62 4.38
C MET A 246 18.01 -4.88 3.00
#